data_AF-A0A177HNU2-F1
#
_entry.id   AF-A0A177HNU2-F1
#
_cell.length_a   1.000
_cell.length_b   1.000
_cell.length_c   1.000
_cell.angle_alpha   90.00
_cell.angle_beta   90.00
_cell.angle_gamma   90.00
#
_symmetry.space_group_name_H-M   'P 1'
#
loop_
_entity.id
_entity.type
_entity.pdbx_description
1 polymer ?
#
loop_
_entity_poly.entity_id
_entity_poly.type
_entity_poly.pdbx_seq_one_letter_code
_entity_poly.pdbx_strand_id
1 'polypeptide(L)'
;MTSHCPHCGWPDAQPYEVVSRHATAQGQTVWTRCACGSLQMRVVRHSARAEDTDVRIVSRGRPAMTRPACGPPQKPCGLQPQAGAPTGTEKRYGHE
;
A
#
# COMPACT_ATOMS: atom_id res chain seq x y z
N MET A 1 -5.17 -7.62 13.22
CA MET A 1 -6.35 -6.72 13.18
C MET A 1 -6.57 -6.25 11.76
N THR A 2 -7.65 -6.72 11.13
CA THR A 2 -8.06 -6.33 9.76
C THR A 2 -8.93 -5.08 9.82
N SER A 3 -8.33 -3.95 10.18
CA SER A 3 -9.03 -2.66 10.10
C SER A 3 -8.85 -2.04 8.71
N HIS A 4 -9.81 -1.19 8.32
CA HIS A 4 -9.80 -0.48 7.05
C HIS A 4 -9.84 1.03 7.28
N CYS A 5 -9.29 1.79 6.33
CA CYS A 5 -9.35 3.24 6.33
C CYS A 5 -10.82 3.71 6.30
N PRO A 6 -11.28 4.53 7.26
CA PRO A 6 -12.67 4.98 7.32
C PRO A 6 -13.05 5.93 6.17
N HIS A 7 -12.07 6.44 5.41
CA HIS A 7 -12.31 7.38 4.32
C HIS A 7 -12.47 6.72 2.94
N CYS A 8 -11.84 5.57 2.69
CA CYS A 8 -11.85 4.93 1.37
C CYS A 8 -11.92 3.40 1.41
N GLY A 9 -11.92 2.78 2.60
CA GLY A 9 -11.97 1.33 2.76
C GLY A 9 -10.64 0.61 2.49
N TRP A 10 -9.53 1.30 2.22
CA TRP A 10 -8.23 0.65 1.99
C TRP A 10 -7.76 -0.12 3.24
N PRO A 11 -7.24 -1.36 3.12
CA PRO A 11 -6.79 -2.14 4.27
C PRO A 11 -5.65 -1.48 5.02
N ASP A 12 -5.79 -1.29 6.33
CA ASP A 12 -4.75 -0.65 7.15
C ASP A 12 -3.46 -1.48 7.24
N ALA A 13 -3.59 -2.81 7.16
CA ALA A 13 -2.45 -3.73 7.12
C ALA A 13 -1.54 -3.50 5.90
N GLN A 14 -2.02 -2.82 4.87
CA GLN A 14 -1.29 -2.55 3.63
C GLN A 14 -0.98 -1.04 3.54
N PRO A 15 0.15 -0.57 4.11
CA PRO A 15 0.54 0.83 3.96
C PRO A 15 0.76 1.15 2.48
N TYR A 16 0.13 2.21 1.97
CA TYR A 16 0.30 2.63 0.58
C TYR A 16 1.65 3.33 0.37
N GLU A 17 1.99 4.27 1.26
CA GLU A 17 3.28 4.95 1.26
C GLU A 17 3.77 5.16 2.70
N VAL A 18 5.05 4.90 2.98
CA VAL A 18 5.67 5.25 4.26
C VAL A 18 6.35 6.61 4.11
N VAL A 19 5.87 7.60 4.87
CA VAL A 19 6.33 8.98 4.80
C VAL A 19 7.55 9.19 5.69
N SER A 20 7.54 8.64 6.90
CA SER A 20 8.68 8.72 7.81
C SER A 20 8.72 7.58 8.81
N ARG A 21 9.91 7.31 9.34
CA ARG A 21 10.17 6.33 10.38
C ARG A 21 11.05 6.95 11.44
N HIS A 22 10.64 6.87 12.71
CA HIS A 22 11.38 7.44 13.83
C HIS A 22 11.50 6.41 14.95
N ALA A 23 12.73 6.05 15.30
CA ALA A 23 12.99 5.19 16.45
C ALA A 23 12.66 5.94 17.76
N THR A 24 12.21 5.20 18.76
CA THR A 24 11.91 5.66 20.11
C THR A 24 12.49 4.64 21.09
N ALA A 25 12.66 5.01 22.37
CA ALA A 25 13.18 4.09 23.39
C ALA A 25 12.38 2.77 23.53
N GLN A 26 11.12 2.76 23.10
CA GLN A 26 10.18 1.65 23.24
C GLN A 26 9.84 0.98 21.89
N GLY A 27 10.56 1.29 20.81
CA GLY A 27 10.28 0.76 19.47
C GLY A 27 10.32 1.84 18.40
N GLN A 28 9.31 1.92 17.53
CA GLN A 28 9.32 2.86 16.40
C GLN A 28 7.95 3.51 16.19
N THR A 29 7.95 4.77 15.77
CA THR A 29 6.79 5.44 15.18
C THR A 29 6.96 5.49 13.66
N VAL A 30 5.94 5.06 12.93
CA VAL A 30 5.91 5.07 11.47
C VAL A 30 4.72 5.91 11.02
N TRP A 31 4.98 6.90 10.17
CA TRP A 31 3.95 7.68 9.53
C TRP A 31 3.71 7.18 8.13
N THR A 32 2.47 6.87 7.79
CA THR A 32 2.08 6.31 6.49
C THR A 32 0.97 7.11 5.86
N ARG A 33 0.98 7.23 4.53
CA ARG A 33 -0.14 7.76 3.76
C ARG A 33 -0.99 6.61 3.23
N CYS A 34 -2.30 6.74 3.34
CA CYS A 34 -3.27 5.87 2.70
C CYS A 34 -3.42 6.22 1.21
N ALA A 35 -3.95 5.32 0.38
CA ALA A 35 -4.25 5.59 -1.03
C ALA A 35 -5.15 6.83 -1.24
N CYS A 36 -6.03 7.13 -0.28
CA CYS A 36 -6.87 8.34 -0.33
C CYS A 36 -6.16 9.62 0.13
N GLY A 37 -4.90 9.54 0.55
CA GLY A 37 -4.14 10.68 1.07
C GLY A 37 -4.25 10.92 2.58
N SER A 38 -5.11 10.18 3.30
CA SER A 38 -5.17 10.24 4.78
C SER A 38 -3.84 9.82 5.40
N LEU A 39 -3.31 10.65 6.31
CA LEU A 39 -2.09 10.36 7.06
C LEU A 39 -2.42 9.48 8.28
N GLN A 40 -1.63 8.45 8.54
CA GLN A 40 -1.78 7.56 9.69
C GLN A 40 -0.47 7.52 10.49
N MET A 41 -0.57 7.57 11.81
CA MET A 41 0.55 7.34 12.72
C MET A 41 0.43 5.93 13.30
N ARG A 42 1.49 5.14 13.13
CA ARG A 42 1.61 3.77 13.63
C ARG A 42 2.68 3.73 14.71
N VAL A 43 2.37 3.11 15.83
CA VAL A 43 3.36 2.73 16.83
C VAL A 43 3.65 1.26 16.65
N VAL A 44 4.94 0.95 16.53
CA VAL A 44 5.49 -0.41 16.44
C VAL A 44 6.24 -0.65 17.74
N ARG A 45 5.77 -1.60 18.54
CA ARG A 45 6.41 -2.03 19.78
C ARG A 45 6.95 -3.43 19.58
N HIS A 46 8.20 -3.65 19.99
CA HIS A 46 8.72 -5.00 20.13
C HIS A 46 8.30 -5.52 21.50
N SER A 47 7.72 -6.71 21.55
CA SER A 47 7.44 -7.36 22.82
C SER A 47 8.76 -7.84 23.46
N ALA A 48 8.72 -8.21 24.75
CA ALA A 48 9.86 -8.81 25.43
C ALA A 48 10.32 -10.13 24.75
N ARG A 49 9.44 -10.79 23.97
CA ARG A 49 9.84 -11.84 23.03
C ARG A 49 10.08 -11.18 21.68
N ALA A 50 11.32 -11.24 21.20
CA ALA A 50 11.77 -10.56 19.97
C ALA A 50 10.94 -10.92 18.73
N GLU A 51 10.22 -12.04 18.75
CA GLU A 51 9.40 -12.55 17.66
C GLU A 51 8.03 -11.87 17.54
N ASP A 52 7.53 -11.20 18.59
CA ASP A 52 6.23 -10.55 18.58
C ASP A 52 6.39 -9.03 18.45
N THR A 53 5.72 -8.47 17.44
CA THR A 53 5.69 -7.03 17.16
C THR A 53 4.25 -6.54 17.17
N ASP A 54 3.92 -5.69 18.15
CA ASP A 54 2.62 -5.03 18.26
C ASP A 54 2.64 -3.78 17.38
N VAL A 55 1.70 -3.72 16.43
CA VAL A 55 1.51 -2.56 15.55
C VAL A 55 0.13 -1.98 15.80
N ARG A 56 0.07 -0.71 16.19
CA ARG A 56 -1.19 0.01 16.44
C ARG A 56 -1.23 1.34 15.71
N ILE A 57 -2.36 1.61 15.06
CA ILE A 57 -2.64 2.93 14.51
C ILE A 57 -3.20 3.79 15.65
N VAL A 58 -2.45 4.83 16.03
CA VAL A 58 -2.79 5.70 17.18
C VAL A 58 -3.44 7.01 16.75
N SER A 59 -3.15 7.46 15.52
CA SER A 59 -3.71 8.70 14.97
C SER A 59 -4.02 8.55 13.48
N ARG A 60 -5.09 9.21 13.04
CA ARG A 60 -5.46 9.33 11.63
C ARG A 60 -5.83 10.77 11.33
N GLY A 61 -5.19 11.36 10.34
CA GLY A 61 -5.53 12.66 9.78
C GLY A 61 -6.60 12.52 8.70
N ARG A 62 -7.42 13.56 8.54
CA ARG A 62 -8.31 13.65 7.38
C ARG A 62 -7.48 13.65 6.09
N PRO A 63 -7.99 13.06 5.00
CA PRO A 63 -7.40 13.28 3.68
C PRO A 63 -7.31 14.78 3.41
N ALA A 64 -6.17 15.27 2.94
CA ALA A 64 -6.16 16.58 2.29
C ALA A 64 -7.12 16.47 1.10
N MET A 65 -8.15 17.33 1.04
CA MET A 65 -9.14 17.29 -0.03
C MET A 65 -8.45 17.55 -1.38
N THR A 66 -8.00 16.49 -2.04
CA THR A 66 -7.56 16.54 -3.43
C THR A 66 -8.54 15.71 -4.26
N ARG A 67 -9.76 16.25 -4.43
CA ARG A 67 -10.87 15.71 -5.25
C ARG A 67 -11.31 14.26 -4.92
N PRO A 68 -12.60 13.92 -5.04
CA PRO A 68 -12.99 12.52 -4.97
C PRO A 68 -12.42 11.84 -6.22
N ALA A 69 -11.44 10.96 -6.07
CA ALA A 69 -11.37 9.79 -6.95
C ALA A 69 -12.47 8.82 -6.49
N CYS A 70 -13.73 9.23 -6.55
CA CYS A 70 -14.85 8.29 -6.52
C CYS A 70 -14.91 7.62 -7.89
N GLY A 71 -14.02 6.66 -8.10
CA GLY A 71 -14.44 5.37 -8.60
C GLY A 71 -14.49 4.40 -7.41
N PRO A 72 -15.34 3.35 -7.43
CA PRO A 72 -15.29 2.28 -6.44
C PRO A 72 -13.87 1.68 -6.34
N PRO A 73 -13.53 0.95 -5.26
CA PRO A 73 -12.20 0.36 -5.10
C PRO A 73 -11.89 -0.49 -6.34
N GLN A 74 -11.00 0.03 -7.19
CA GLN A 74 -10.33 -0.78 -8.19
C GLN A 74 -9.66 -1.85 -7.35
N LYS A 75 -10.11 -3.10 -7.49
CA LYS A 75 -9.44 -4.28 -6.96
C LYS A 75 -7.93 -4.08 -7.17
N PRO A 76 -7.02 -4.46 -6.25
CA PRO A 76 -5.60 -4.42 -6.55
C PRO A 76 -5.47 -5.12 -7.89
N CYS A 77 -4.95 -4.40 -8.88
CA CYS A 77 -4.81 -4.91 -10.23
C CYS A 77 -3.95 -6.16 -10.05
N GLY A 78 -4.60 -7.33 -10.05
CA GLY A 78 -3.93 -8.60 -9.93
C GLY A 78 -2.86 -8.61 -11.00
N LEU A 79 -1.69 -9.16 -10.65
CA LEU A 79 -0.67 -9.63 -11.57
C LEU A 79 -1.09 -9.40 -13.03
N GLN A 80 -0.61 -8.33 -13.66
CA GLN A 80 -0.66 -8.30 -15.11
C GLN A 80 0.11 -9.54 -15.57
N PRO A 81 -0.51 -10.51 -16.28
CA PRO A 81 0.30 -11.41 -17.07
C PRO A 81 0.98 -10.49 -18.09
N GLN A 82 2.30 -10.43 -17.97
CA GLN A 82 3.18 -9.67 -18.83
C GLN A 82 2.75 -10.00 -20.26
N ALA A 83 2.18 -9.02 -20.95
CA ALA A 83 1.76 -9.19 -22.32
C ALA A 83 3.00 -9.66 -23.08
N GLY A 84 2.96 -10.92 -23.52
CA GLY A 84 4.02 -11.50 -24.33
C GLY A 84 4.21 -10.58 -25.53
N ALA A 85 5.41 -10.03 -25.65
CA ALA A 85 5.82 -9.33 -26.84
C ALA A 85 5.59 -10.26 -28.03
N PRO A 86 4.89 -9.85 -29.11
CA PRO A 86 4.99 -10.59 -30.35
C PRO A 86 6.42 -10.38 -30.87
N THR A 87 7.27 -11.39 -30.70
CA THR A 87 8.51 -11.51 -31.49
C THR A 87 8.09 -11.76 -32.94
N GLY A 88 7.76 -10.69 -33.64
CA GLY A 88 7.55 -10.68 -35.07
C GLY A 88 8.89 -10.81 -35.80
N THR A 89 9.41 -12.03 -35.87
CA THR A 89 10.46 -12.40 -36.83
C THR A 89 10.18 -13.80 -37.33
N GLU A 90 9.37 -13.94 -38.38
CA GLU A 90 9.41 -15.14 -39.21
C GLU A 90 9.14 -14.82 -40.69
N LYS A 91 10.26 -14.72 -41.41
CA LYS A 91 10.55 -15.11 -42.80
C LYS A 91 9.40 -15.10 -43.82
N ARG A 92 9.46 -14.16 -44.76
CA ARG A 92 8.99 -14.37 -46.13
C ARG A 92 9.94 -15.35 -46.84
N TYR A 93 9.44 -16.54 -47.16
CA TYR A 93 9.98 -17.42 -48.20
C TYR A 93 8.84 -17.88 -49.10
N GLY A 94 8.95 -17.59 -50.40
CA GLY A 94 8.59 -18.48 -51.51
C GLY A 94 7.13 -18.63 -51.95
N HIS A 95 6.76 -17.94 -53.03
CA HIS A 95 5.98 -18.42 -54.20
C HIS A 95 6.13 -17.28 -55.22
N GLU A 96 6.63 -17.45 -56.45
CA GLU A 96 6.44 -18.47 -57.48
C GLU A 96 7.54 -18.34 -58.56
#